data_AF-A0A3D1UEH9-F1
#
_entry.id   AF-A0A3D1UEH9-F1
#
_cell.length_a   1.000
_cell.length_b   1.000
_cell.length_c   1.000
_cell.angle_alpha   90.00
_cell.angle_beta   90.00
_cell.angle_gamma   90.00
#
_symmetry.space_group_name_H-M   'P 1'
#
loop_
_entity.id
_entity.type
_entity.pdbx_description
1 polymer ?
#
loop_
_entity_poly.entity_id
_entity_poly.type
_entity_poly.pdbx_seq_one_letter_code
_entity_poly.pdbx_strand_id
1 'polypeptide(L)'
;MKKTIRKVLVVNSGSSSLKYQLFDMKTETRLAKGLVERIGAGGPKNHAEALRQVVEDLGHPTDIDAIGHRVLHGGEIFKDSVVANKTNLAKMQRLVKFGPLHMPANLGGIEACEKIFKGVPNVAVFDTAFHQTMPECAALYAIDPKFYTKYGVRKYGFHGTSHKFVTMAAAKYLGKPLAKVNLVTCHLGNGSSLAAIKHGEVVDTTMGLTPLAGLVMGTRCGDIDPAAVLFMMKEEHLTIDETDTLLNKKSGLQAVSGVAGGDCRDICSRADAGDARCELALEMMAYRTALYIGAYNTIVGGADAIVMTG
;
A
#
# COMPACT_ATOMS: atom_id res chain seq x y z
N MET A 1 -4.34 9.18 -35.17
CA MET A 1 -3.59 7.95 -34.83
C MET A 1 -3.39 7.90 -33.32
N LYS A 2 -3.69 6.79 -32.64
CA LYS A 2 -3.37 6.64 -31.21
C LYS A 2 -1.85 6.59 -31.08
N LYS A 3 -1.25 7.53 -30.33
CA LYS A 3 0.19 7.53 -30.05
C LYS A 3 0.55 6.24 -29.31
N THR A 4 1.50 5.46 -29.83
CA THR A 4 2.02 4.29 -29.12
C THR A 4 2.81 4.79 -27.91
N ILE A 5 2.34 4.47 -26.70
CA ILE A 5 3.06 4.76 -25.45
C ILE A 5 4.33 3.90 -25.43
N ARG A 6 5.50 4.53 -25.38
CA ARG A 6 6.80 3.85 -25.31
C ARG A 6 7.42 3.98 -23.94
N LYS A 7 7.50 5.19 -23.38
CA LYS A 7 8.14 5.39 -22.07
C LYS A 7 7.17 5.84 -20.99
N VAL A 8 7.13 5.09 -19.89
CA VAL A 8 6.30 5.40 -18.72
C VAL A 8 7.18 5.65 -17.51
N LEU A 9 7.06 6.85 -16.93
CA LEU A 9 7.66 7.16 -15.65
C LEU A 9 6.68 6.76 -14.54
N VAL A 10 7.12 5.93 -13.61
CA VAL A 10 6.36 5.54 -12.43
C VAL A 10 6.91 6.29 -11.22
N VAL A 11 6.04 6.97 -10.49
CA VAL A 11 6.37 7.77 -9.31
C VAL A 11 5.58 7.28 -8.10
N ASN A 12 6.27 7.14 -6.97
CA ASN A 12 5.67 6.83 -5.68
C ASN A 12 6.20 7.83 -4.64
N SER A 13 5.40 8.86 -4.39
CA SER A 13 5.70 9.94 -3.46
C SER A 13 5.20 9.63 -2.06
N GLY A 14 6.12 9.33 -1.15
CA GLY A 14 5.88 9.23 0.30
C GLY A 14 6.11 10.56 1.02
N SER A 15 5.86 10.59 2.33
CA SER A 15 5.98 11.82 3.15
C SER A 15 7.39 12.42 3.14
N SER A 16 8.43 11.57 3.12
CA SER A 16 9.85 11.98 3.20
C SER A 16 10.71 11.41 2.07
N SER A 17 10.11 10.75 1.08
CA SER A 17 10.83 10.07 0.00
C SER A 17 10.04 10.05 -1.30
N LEU A 18 10.72 9.96 -2.45
CA LEU A 18 10.14 9.76 -3.76
C LEU A 18 10.89 8.63 -4.48
N LYS A 19 10.19 7.53 -4.75
CA LYS A 19 10.71 6.42 -5.58
C LYS A 19 10.29 6.63 -7.03
N TYR A 20 11.20 6.38 -7.96
CA TYR A 20 10.88 6.45 -9.38
C TYR A 20 11.44 5.27 -10.17
N GLN A 21 10.76 4.92 -11.25
CA GLN A 21 11.23 3.97 -12.26
C GLN A 21 10.81 4.43 -13.65
N LEU A 22 11.65 4.24 -14.65
CA LEU A 22 11.33 4.50 -16.04
C LEU A 22 11.25 3.17 -16.79
N PHE A 23 10.14 2.92 -17.49
CA PHE A 23 9.92 1.69 -18.26
C PHE A 23 9.84 1.98 -19.75
N ASP A 24 10.40 1.08 -20.55
CA ASP A 24 10.05 0.91 -21.96
C ASP A 24 8.90 -0.10 -22.05
N MET A 25 7.73 0.36 -22.48
CA MET A 25 6.51 -0.45 -22.60
C MET A 25 6.45 -1.27 -23.89
N LYS A 26 7.36 -1.07 -24.84
CA LYS A 26 7.49 -1.96 -26.01
C LYS A 26 8.14 -3.28 -25.60
N THR A 27 9.15 -3.21 -24.74
CA THR A 27 9.92 -4.37 -24.27
C THR A 27 9.56 -4.79 -22.85
N GLU A 28 8.73 -4.02 -22.15
CA GLU A 28 8.38 -4.17 -20.73
C GLU A 28 9.62 -4.19 -19.82
N THR A 29 10.68 -3.47 -20.22
CA THR A 29 11.95 -3.41 -19.49
C THR A 29 12.08 -2.13 -18.68
N ARG A 30 12.69 -2.25 -17.51
CA ARG A 30 13.02 -1.09 -16.67
C ARG A 30 14.32 -0.45 -17.14
N LEU A 31 14.24 0.78 -17.63
CA LEU A 31 15.37 1.58 -18.11
C LEU A 31 16.14 2.24 -16.97
N ALA A 32 15.44 2.70 -15.94
CA ALA A 32 16.03 3.36 -14.79
C ALA A 32 15.22 3.12 -13.50
N LYS A 33 15.89 3.23 -12.35
CA LYS A 33 15.25 3.27 -11.03
C LYS A 33 16.06 4.17 -10.10
N GLY A 34 15.38 4.83 -9.17
CA GLY A 34 16.03 5.58 -8.12
C GLY A 34 15.10 5.92 -6.97
N LEU A 35 15.69 6.58 -5.99
CA LEU A 35 15.05 6.97 -4.74
C LEU A 35 15.66 8.29 -4.30
N VAL A 36 14.81 9.28 -4.08
CA VAL A 36 15.16 10.54 -3.42
C VAL A 36 14.62 10.48 -2.01
N GLU A 37 15.47 10.62 -1.00
CA GLU A 37 15.10 10.55 0.41
C GLU A 37 15.24 11.90 1.11
N ARG A 38 14.86 11.94 2.39
CA ARG A 38 15.03 13.09 3.28
C ARG A 38 14.34 14.37 2.78
N ILE A 39 13.24 14.21 2.04
CA ILE A 39 12.42 15.35 1.58
C ILE A 39 11.89 16.07 2.83
N GLY A 40 12.16 17.38 2.92
CA GLY A 40 11.83 18.22 4.08
C GLY A 40 12.76 18.05 5.29
N ALA A 41 13.80 17.20 5.20
CA ALA A 41 14.66 16.84 6.35
C ALA A 41 16.14 16.66 5.97
N GLY A 42 16.75 17.71 5.40
CA GLY A 42 18.16 17.72 4.97
C GLY A 42 18.40 17.21 3.55
N GLY A 43 17.35 16.78 2.85
CA GLY A 43 17.32 16.61 1.40
C GLY A 43 16.51 17.74 0.72
N PRO A 44 15.86 17.47 -0.43
CA PRO A 44 15.02 18.45 -1.12
C PRO A 44 13.93 19.03 -0.23
N LYS A 45 13.60 20.32 -0.38
CA LYS A 45 12.62 20.99 0.50
C LYS A 45 11.19 20.48 0.31
N ASN A 46 10.86 20.00 -0.88
CA ASN A 46 9.52 19.52 -1.24
C ASN A 46 9.61 18.54 -2.42
N HIS A 47 8.47 17.92 -2.76
CA HIS A 47 8.38 16.97 -3.89
C HIS A 47 8.71 17.58 -5.24
N ALA A 48 8.56 18.90 -5.44
CA ALA A 48 8.94 19.55 -6.68
C ALA A 48 10.47 19.61 -6.84
N GLU A 49 11.20 19.93 -5.78
CA GLU A 49 12.66 19.85 -5.77
C GLU A 49 13.15 18.40 -5.91
N ALA A 50 12.53 17.45 -5.20
CA ALA A 50 12.86 16.04 -5.34
C ALA A 50 12.67 15.55 -6.78
N LEU A 51 11.59 15.98 -7.45
CA LEU A 51 11.35 15.60 -8.83
C LEU A 51 12.34 16.25 -9.82
N ARG A 52 12.85 17.45 -9.55
CA ARG A 52 13.94 18.02 -10.38
C ARG A 52 15.19 17.15 -10.32
N GLN A 53 15.54 16.65 -9.13
CA GLN A 53 16.64 15.70 -8.99
C GLN A 53 16.37 14.41 -9.79
N VAL A 54 15.14 13.89 -9.78
CA VAL A 54 14.77 12.74 -10.65
C VAL A 54 14.98 13.06 -12.13
N VAL A 55 14.62 14.26 -12.58
CA VAL A 55 14.82 14.66 -13.98
C VAL A 55 16.30 14.70 -14.34
N GLU A 56 17.14 15.21 -13.43
CA GLU A 56 18.60 15.25 -13.59
C GLU A 56 19.19 13.83 -13.62
N ASP A 57 18.81 12.96 -12.67
CA ASP A 57 19.24 11.56 -12.61
C ASP A 57 18.89 10.78 -13.88
N LEU A 58 17.75 11.11 -14.50
CA LEU A 58 17.28 10.50 -15.75
C LEU A 58 17.90 11.14 -17.00
N GLY A 59 18.75 12.15 -16.87
CA GLY A 59 19.38 12.84 -17.99
C GLY A 59 18.43 13.71 -18.80
N HIS A 60 17.48 14.38 -18.15
CA HIS A 60 16.48 15.26 -18.76
C HIS A 60 15.67 14.59 -19.89
N PRO A 61 14.92 13.51 -19.60
CA PRO A 61 14.20 12.77 -20.62
C PRO A 61 13.12 13.65 -21.28
N THR A 62 13.16 13.76 -22.59
CA THR A 62 12.18 14.52 -23.39
C THR A 62 11.05 13.66 -23.96
N ASP A 63 11.16 12.34 -23.83
CA ASP A 63 10.31 11.36 -24.51
C ASP A 63 9.46 10.51 -23.55
N ILE A 64 9.06 11.07 -22.41
CA ILE A 64 8.07 10.43 -21.51
C ILE A 64 6.67 10.57 -22.09
N ASP A 65 5.99 9.44 -22.28
CA ASP A 65 4.66 9.40 -22.90
C ASP A 65 3.51 9.41 -21.89
N ALA A 66 3.76 8.92 -20.67
CA ALA A 66 2.82 8.96 -19.56
C ALA A 66 3.54 8.85 -18.21
N ILE A 67 2.88 9.31 -17.15
CA ILE A 67 3.39 9.22 -15.78
C ILE A 67 2.37 8.51 -14.91
N GLY A 68 2.74 7.36 -14.34
CA GLY A 68 1.92 6.62 -13.38
C GLY A 68 2.28 7.01 -11.95
N HIS A 69 1.28 7.36 -11.16
CA HIS A 69 1.44 7.74 -9.75
C HIS A 69 0.76 6.73 -8.86
N ARG A 70 1.51 6.16 -7.90
CA ARG A 70 0.88 5.44 -6.80
C ARG A 70 0.13 6.43 -5.92
N VAL A 71 -1.14 6.17 -5.67
CA VAL A 71 -1.98 6.94 -4.75
C VAL A 71 -2.52 6.01 -3.68
N LEU A 72 -2.39 6.39 -2.41
CA LEU A 72 -2.81 5.52 -1.31
C LEU A 72 -4.31 5.21 -1.38
N HIS A 73 -5.17 6.21 -1.55
CA HIS A 73 -6.59 6.07 -1.27
C HIS A 73 -7.46 6.58 -2.43
N GLY A 74 -8.27 5.69 -3.00
CA GLY A 74 -9.26 5.99 -4.03
C GLY A 74 -10.68 6.21 -3.49
N GLY A 75 -10.90 5.89 -2.20
CA GLY A 75 -12.24 5.88 -1.62
C GLY A 75 -13.15 4.91 -2.39
N GLU A 76 -14.44 5.18 -2.37
CA GLU A 76 -15.43 4.43 -3.17
C GLU A 76 -15.60 5.03 -4.58
N ILE A 77 -14.93 6.15 -4.83
CA ILE A 77 -15.05 6.95 -6.06
C ILE A 77 -14.22 6.32 -7.17
N PHE A 78 -13.01 5.86 -6.84
CA PHE A 78 -12.04 5.37 -7.81
C PHE A 78 -11.88 3.85 -7.71
N LYS A 79 -12.62 3.14 -8.57
CA LYS A 79 -12.58 1.67 -8.70
C LYS A 79 -11.52 1.16 -9.67
N ASP A 80 -10.89 2.07 -10.42
CA ASP A 80 -9.75 1.76 -11.29
C ASP A 80 -8.84 2.99 -11.38
N SER A 81 -7.72 2.84 -12.08
CA SER A 81 -6.78 3.91 -12.38
C SER A 81 -7.44 4.99 -13.24
N VAL A 82 -7.12 6.26 -12.98
CA VAL A 82 -7.73 7.39 -13.70
C VAL A 82 -6.69 8.40 -14.14
N VAL A 83 -6.98 9.11 -15.23
CA VAL A 83 -6.20 10.30 -15.60
C VAL A 83 -6.35 11.36 -14.51
N ALA A 84 -5.24 11.91 -14.03
CA ALA A 84 -5.17 12.92 -13.00
C ALA A 84 -5.49 14.32 -13.55
N ASN A 85 -6.70 14.50 -14.08
CA ASN A 85 -7.21 15.81 -14.50
C ASN A 85 -7.72 16.63 -13.29
N LYS A 86 -8.02 17.92 -13.49
CA LYS A 86 -8.52 18.83 -12.45
C LYS A 86 -9.70 18.26 -11.65
N THR A 87 -10.67 17.63 -12.33
CA THR A 87 -11.84 17.03 -11.68
C THR A 87 -11.46 15.86 -10.76
N ASN A 88 -10.58 14.97 -11.21
CA ASN A 88 -10.13 13.83 -10.43
C ASN A 88 -9.22 14.26 -9.28
N LEU A 89 -8.34 15.25 -9.48
CA LEU A 89 -7.52 15.83 -8.41
C LEU A 89 -8.38 16.44 -7.30
N ALA A 90 -9.43 17.20 -7.65
CA ALA A 90 -10.35 17.75 -6.67
C ALA A 90 -11.09 16.67 -5.85
N LYS A 91 -11.41 15.54 -6.48
CA LYS A 91 -11.98 14.36 -5.78
C LYS A 91 -10.96 13.71 -4.85
N MET A 92 -9.72 13.53 -5.30
CA MET A 92 -8.63 12.98 -4.48
C MET A 92 -8.32 13.87 -3.27
N GLN A 93 -8.38 15.19 -3.42
CA GLN A 93 -8.19 16.14 -2.30
C GLN A 93 -9.20 15.90 -1.16
N ARG A 94 -10.45 15.54 -1.47
CA ARG A 94 -11.48 15.22 -0.46
C ARG A 94 -11.18 13.91 0.29
N LEU A 95 -10.33 13.05 -0.25
CA LEU A 95 -9.94 11.78 0.34
C LEU A 95 -8.70 11.89 1.25
N VAL A 96 -8.07 13.08 1.34
CA VAL A 96 -6.92 13.32 2.24
C VAL A 96 -7.25 12.95 3.69
N LYS A 97 -8.50 13.12 4.13
CA LYS A 97 -8.98 12.71 5.46
C LYS A 97 -8.73 11.23 5.80
N PHE A 98 -8.65 10.35 4.80
CA PHE A 98 -8.40 8.91 5.00
C PHE A 98 -6.91 8.55 5.02
N GLY A 99 -6.03 9.46 4.60
CA GLY A 99 -4.59 9.23 4.55
C GLY A 99 -3.81 10.53 4.67
N PRO A 100 -3.91 11.26 5.80
CA PRO A 100 -3.35 12.60 5.94
C PRO A 100 -1.82 12.65 5.80
N LEU A 101 -1.11 11.55 6.07
CA LEU A 101 0.35 11.47 5.93
C LEU A 101 0.82 11.08 4.52
N HIS A 102 -0.07 10.58 3.65
CA HIS A 102 0.31 9.96 2.38
C HIS A 102 -0.34 10.66 1.19
N MET A 103 -1.63 10.96 1.28
CA MET A 103 -2.38 11.60 0.21
C MET A 103 -1.81 12.97 -0.18
N PRO A 104 -1.38 13.86 0.75
CA PRO A 104 -0.75 15.12 0.37
C PRO A 104 0.55 14.93 -0.42
N ALA A 105 1.38 13.95 -0.03
CA ALA A 105 2.61 13.63 -0.76
C ALA A 105 2.31 13.06 -2.16
N ASN A 106 1.30 12.20 -2.29
CA ASN A 106 0.85 11.69 -3.59
C ASN A 106 0.39 12.83 -4.51
N LEU A 107 -0.46 13.73 -4.01
CA LEU A 107 -0.96 14.89 -4.76
C LEU A 107 0.16 15.87 -5.13
N GLY A 108 1.05 16.19 -4.19
CA GLY A 108 2.22 17.03 -4.45
C GLY A 108 3.15 16.44 -5.51
N GLY A 109 3.31 15.12 -5.54
CA GLY A 109 4.03 14.42 -6.61
C GLY A 109 3.37 14.58 -7.98
N ILE A 110 2.05 14.44 -8.06
CA ILE A 110 1.29 14.63 -9.30
C ILE A 110 1.41 16.08 -9.80
N GLU A 111 1.20 17.05 -8.92
CA GLU A 111 1.31 18.47 -9.25
C GLU A 111 2.72 18.87 -9.71
N ALA A 112 3.75 18.30 -9.08
CA ALA A 112 5.14 18.50 -9.49
C ALA A 112 5.39 17.95 -10.91
N CYS A 113 4.91 16.73 -11.19
CA CYS A 113 5.01 16.12 -12.52
C CYS A 113 4.26 16.91 -13.59
N GLU A 114 3.06 17.41 -13.29
CA GLU A 114 2.26 18.23 -14.23
C GLU A 114 2.99 19.53 -14.61
N LYS A 115 3.70 20.16 -13.66
CA LYS A 115 4.49 21.38 -13.90
C LYS A 115 5.75 21.13 -14.72
N ILE A 116 6.46 20.03 -14.44
CA ILE A 116 7.73 19.69 -15.07
C ILE A 116 7.53 19.08 -16.46
N PHE A 117 6.67 18.05 -16.57
CA PHE A 117 6.42 17.32 -17.80
C PHE A 117 5.16 17.83 -18.50
N LYS A 118 5.22 19.08 -18.99
CA LYS A 118 4.09 19.76 -19.61
C LYS A 118 3.51 18.95 -20.78
N GLY A 119 2.20 18.73 -20.75
CA GLY A 119 1.48 17.99 -21.80
C GLY A 119 1.58 16.47 -21.70
N VAL A 120 2.34 15.93 -20.74
CA VAL A 120 2.40 14.48 -20.51
C VAL A 120 1.23 14.04 -19.61
N PRO A 121 0.42 13.04 -20.02
CA PRO A 121 -0.69 12.56 -19.22
C PRO A 121 -0.20 11.89 -17.93
N ASN A 122 -0.76 12.36 -16.81
CA ASN A 122 -0.54 11.77 -15.48
C ASN A 122 -1.71 10.85 -15.14
N VAL A 123 -1.43 9.67 -14.59
CA VAL A 123 -2.42 8.64 -14.22
C VAL A 123 -2.25 8.30 -12.75
N ALA A 124 -3.32 8.43 -11.98
CA ALA A 124 -3.37 7.98 -10.59
C ALA A 124 -3.79 6.51 -10.53
N VAL A 125 -3.00 5.71 -9.80
CA VAL A 125 -3.19 4.26 -9.61
C VAL A 125 -3.36 4.02 -8.11
N PHE A 126 -4.55 3.59 -7.71
CA PHE A 126 -4.94 3.56 -6.29
C PHE A 126 -4.69 2.20 -5.64
N ASP A 127 -4.09 2.19 -4.46
CA ASP A 127 -3.90 0.97 -3.66
C ASP A 127 -5.24 0.34 -3.22
N THR A 128 -6.33 1.12 -3.16
CA THR A 128 -7.67 0.66 -2.74
C THR A 128 -8.54 0.15 -3.88
N ALA A 129 -8.16 0.37 -5.14
CA ALA A 129 -9.06 0.16 -6.29
C ALA A 129 -9.43 -1.31 -6.49
N PHE A 130 -8.46 -2.21 -6.39
CA PHE A 130 -8.70 -3.66 -6.58
C PHE A 130 -9.64 -4.25 -5.54
N HIS A 131 -9.71 -3.65 -4.35
CA HIS A 131 -10.53 -4.11 -3.23
C HIS A 131 -11.98 -3.62 -3.30
N GLN A 132 -12.34 -2.80 -4.30
CA GLN A 132 -13.68 -2.24 -4.43
C GLN A 132 -14.76 -3.28 -4.79
N THR A 133 -14.37 -4.53 -5.01
CA THR A 133 -15.29 -5.66 -5.21
C THR A 133 -15.65 -6.40 -3.92
N MET A 134 -15.08 -6.00 -2.77
CA MET A 134 -15.47 -6.54 -1.47
C MET A 134 -16.98 -6.36 -1.21
N PRO A 135 -17.70 -7.42 -0.80
CA PRO A 135 -19.09 -7.32 -0.39
C PRO A 135 -19.23 -6.51 0.91
N GLU A 136 -20.42 -5.97 1.16
CA GLU A 136 -20.69 -5.13 2.34
C GLU A 136 -20.40 -5.83 3.67
N CYS A 137 -20.66 -7.14 3.77
CA CYS A 137 -20.38 -7.92 4.98
C CYS A 137 -18.89 -8.03 5.31
N ALA A 138 -18.00 -7.88 4.32
CA ALA A 138 -16.55 -7.84 4.53
C ALA A 138 -16.05 -6.39 4.68
N ALA A 139 -16.72 -5.44 4.03
CA ALA A 139 -16.26 -4.06 3.98
C ALA A 139 -16.74 -3.19 5.13
N LEU A 140 -17.93 -3.43 5.71
CA LEU A 140 -18.48 -2.61 6.79
C LEU A 140 -18.04 -3.13 8.15
N TYR A 141 -17.78 -2.21 9.08
CA TYR A 141 -17.58 -2.55 10.49
C TYR A 141 -18.93 -2.63 11.21
N ALA A 142 -19.06 -3.55 12.15
CA ALA A 142 -20.25 -3.71 13.00
C ALA A 142 -20.31 -2.62 14.09
N ILE A 143 -20.47 -1.36 13.67
CA ILE A 143 -20.59 -0.16 14.51
C ILE A 143 -21.79 0.67 14.06
N ASP A 144 -22.09 1.77 14.76
CA ASP A 144 -23.17 2.70 14.40
C ASP A 144 -23.06 3.10 12.90
N PRO A 145 -24.08 2.80 12.07
CA PRO A 145 -24.05 3.05 10.62
C PRO A 145 -23.75 4.50 10.24
N LYS A 146 -23.98 5.47 11.15
CA LYS A 146 -23.64 6.89 10.89
C LYS A 146 -22.17 7.09 10.56
N PHE A 147 -21.27 6.24 11.07
CA PHE A 147 -19.83 6.38 10.81
C PHE A 147 -19.49 6.03 9.36
N TYR A 148 -20.16 5.03 8.80
CA TYR A 148 -20.09 4.75 7.37
C TYR A 148 -20.75 5.86 6.56
N THR A 149 -22.03 6.16 6.80
CA THR A 149 -22.81 7.07 5.95
C THR A 149 -22.31 8.51 5.96
N LYS A 150 -21.82 9.02 7.10
CA LYS A 150 -21.34 10.40 7.22
C LYS A 150 -19.84 10.54 6.97
N TYR A 151 -19.03 9.61 7.47
CA TYR A 151 -17.58 9.77 7.45
C TYR A 151 -16.86 8.85 6.47
N GLY A 152 -17.53 7.81 5.97
CA GLY A 152 -16.96 6.78 5.09
C GLY A 152 -16.11 5.77 5.84
N VAL A 153 -16.39 5.51 7.13
CA VAL A 153 -15.67 4.50 7.91
C VAL A 153 -16.05 3.11 7.44
N ARG A 154 -15.16 2.50 6.65
CA ARG A 154 -15.25 1.13 6.14
C ARG A 154 -13.85 0.58 5.91
N LYS A 155 -13.75 -0.72 5.66
CA LYS A 155 -12.56 -1.35 5.10
C LYS A 155 -12.40 -0.94 3.63
N TYR A 156 -11.23 -0.42 3.29
CA TYR A 156 -10.83 -0.08 1.93
C TYR A 156 -9.77 -1.02 1.37
N GLY A 157 -8.86 -1.50 2.24
CA GLY A 157 -7.73 -2.34 1.82
C GLY A 157 -6.65 -1.58 1.06
N PHE A 158 -5.41 -2.09 1.10
CA PHE A 158 -4.27 -1.51 0.39
C PHE A 158 -3.40 -2.60 -0.24
N HIS A 159 -2.30 -2.21 -0.90
CA HIS A 159 -1.52 -3.09 -1.78
C HIS A 159 -2.34 -3.68 -2.93
N GLY A 160 -3.46 -3.05 -3.31
CA GLY A 160 -4.34 -3.56 -4.36
C GLY A 160 -3.65 -3.71 -5.71
N THR A 161 -2.67 -2.88 -6.03
CA THR A 161 -1.84 -3.02 -7.24
C THR A 161 -1.01 -4.30 -7.22
N SER A 162 -0.40 -4.64 -6.09
CA SER A 162 0.34 -5.89 -5.90
C SER A 162 -0.60 -7.09 -5.96
N HIS A 163 -1.69 -7.07 -5.18
CA HIS A 163 -2.69 -8.15 -5.16
C HIS A 163 -3.30 -8.39 -6.55
N LYS A 164 -3.64 -7.34 -7.30
CA LYS A 164 -4.12 -7.44 -8.69
C LYS A 164 -3.08 -8.10 -9.59
N PHE A 165 -1.83 -7.64 -9.52
CA PHE A 165 -0.74 -8.19 -10.33
C PHE A 165 -0.53 -9.68 -10.06
N VAL A 166 -0.40 -10.09 -8.78
CA VAL A 166 -0.13 -11.49 -8.45
C VAL A 166 -1.34 -12.39 -8.69
N THR A 167 -2.56 -11.87 -8.61
CA THR A 167 -3.77 -12.60 -9.02
C THR A 167 -3.72 -12.96 -10.51
N MET A 168 -3.37 -11.99 -11.36
CA MET A 168 -3.23 -12.21 -12.81
C MET A 168 -2.08 -13.16 -13.14
N ALA A 169 -0.94 -12.98 -12.48
CA ALA A 169 0.22 -13.85 -12.67
C ALA A 169 -0.08 -15.30 -12.23
N ALA A 170 -0.74 -15.49 -11.08
CA ALA A 170 -1.13 -16.80 -10.58
C ALA A 170 -2.16 -17.47 -11.50
N ALA A 171 -3.16 -16.75 -12.00
CA ALA A 171 -4.12 -17.30 -12.96
C ALA A 171 -3.44 -17.81 -14.24
N LYS A 172 -2.49 -17.03 -14.78
CA LYS A 172 -1.67 -17.45 -15.91
C LYS A 172 -0.83 -18.69 -15.58
N TYR A 173 -0.18 -18.69 -14.41
CA TYR A 173 0.65 -19.82 -13.95
C TYR A 173 -0.16 -21.11 -13.80
N LEU A 174 -1.37 -21.02 -13.25
CA LEU A 174 -2.29 -22.15 -13.06
C LEU A 174 -2.99 -22.59 -14.36
N GLY A 175 -2.82 -21.86 -15.48
CA GLY A 175 -3.54 -22.12 -16.72
C GLY A 175 -5.06 -21.95 -16.60
N LYS A 176 -5.52 -21.13 -15.65
CA LYS A 176 -6.94 -20.91 -15.38
C LYS A 176 -7.39 -19.50 -15.81
N PRO A 177 -8.61 -19.34 -16.37
CA PRO A 177 -9.21 -18.01 -16.55
C PRO A 177 -9.36 -17.30 -15.20
N LEU A 178 -9.21 -15.97 -15.16
CA LEU A 178 -9.35 -15.16 -13.94
C LEU A 178 -10.68 -15.42 -13.20
N ALA A 179 -11.79 -15.53 -13.94
CA ALA A 179 -13.11 -15.81 -13.37
C ALA A 179 -13.23 -17.19 -12.69
N LYS A 180 -12.21 -18.04 -12.76
CA LYS A 180 -12.17 -19.39 -12.21
C LYS A 180 -11.05 -19.61 -11.19
N VAL A 181 -10.35 -18.55 -10.76
CA VAL A 181 -9.33 -18.68 -9.70
C VAL A 181 -9.85 -18.24 -8.34
N ASN A 182 -9.56 -19.07 -7.35
CA ASN A 182 -9.73 -18.76 -5.93
C ASN A 182 -8.34 -18.75 -5.28
N LEU A 183 -7.92 -17.64 -4.69
CA LEU A 183 -6.56 -17.49 -4.18
C LEU A 183 -6.57 -16.86 -2.79
N VAL A 184 -5.52 -17.13 -2.02
CA VAL A 184 -5.11 -16.27 -0.90
C VAL A 184 -3.79 -15.61 -1.30
N THR A 185 -3.79 -14.30 -1.53
CA THR A 185 -2.58 -13.56 -1.89
C THR A 185 -1.99 -12.92 -0.64
N CYS A 186 -0.69 -13.14 -0.41
CA CYS A 186 0.04 -12.72 0.78
C CYS A 186 1.15 -11.74 0.37
N HIS A 187 0.90 -10.44 0.49
CA HIS A 187 1.91 -9.41 0.32
C HIS A 187 2.63 -9.19 1.66
N LEU A 188 3.87 -9.64 1.78
CA LEU A 188 4.66 -9.64 3.00
C LEU A 188 5.92 -8.78 2.82
N GLY A 189 5.79 -7.47 3.09
CA GLY A 189 6.89 -6.51 3.08
C GLY A 189 7.04 -5.82 4.43
N ASN A 190 7.61 -4.61 4.46
CA ASN A 190 7.61 -3.81 5.70
C ASN A 190 6.18 -3.42 6.12
N GLY A 191 5.30 -3.17 5.15
CA GLY A 191 3.86 -3.25 5.33
C GLY A 191 3.34 -4.55 4.74
N SER A 192 2.43 -5.23 5.42
CA SER A 192 1.97 -6.56 5.02
C SER A 192 0.45 -6.64 4.97
N SER A 193 -0.09 -7.25 3.91
CA SER A 193 -1.53 -7.51 3.81
C SER A 193 -1.83 -8.78 3.04
N LEU A 194 -2.94 -9.44 3.39
CA LEU A 194 -3.51 -10.53 2.61
C LEU A 194 -4.78 -10.07 1.88
N ALA A 195 -5.12 -10.76 0.81
CA ALA A 195 -6.45 -10.66 0.19
C ALA A 195 -7.01 -12.07 -0.13
N ALA A 196 -8.30 -12.23 0.13
CA ALA A 196 -9.08 -13.38 -0.29
C ALA A 196 -9.64 -13.07 -1.68
N ILE A 197 -9.25 -13.87 -2.67
CA ILE A 197 -9.67 -13.71 -4.07
C ILE A 197 -10.60 -14.85 -4.43
N LYS A 198 -11.82 -14.54 -4.88
CA LYS A 198 -12.79 -15.53 -5.35
C LYS A 198 -13.26 -15.16 -6.74
N HIS A 199 -13.14 -16.10 -7.68
CA HIS A 199 -13.43 -15.86 -9.10
C HIS A 199 -12.69 -14.63 -9.67
N GLY A 200 -11.44 -14.43 -9.23
CA GLY A 200 -10.59 -13.30 -9.65
C GLY A 200 -10.90 -11.95 -9.00
N GLU A 201 -11.90 -11.88 -8.12
CA GLU A 201 -12.33 -10.66 -7.42
C GLU A 201 -11.98 -10.70 -5.94
N VAL A 202 -11.72 -9.54 -5.34
CA VAL A 202 -11.43 -9.44 -3.90
C VAL A 202 -12.74 -9.59 -3.11
N VAL A 203 -12.81 -10.60 -2.25
CA VAL A 203 -13.94 -10.79 -1.32
C VAL A 203 -13.61 -10.41 0.12
N ASP A 204 -12.33 -10.30 0.47
CA ASP A 204 -11.84 -9.71 1.73
C ASP A 204 -10.36 -9.31 1.60
N THR A 205 -9.88 -8.40 2.47
CA THR A 205 -8.45 -8.06 2.63
C THR A 205 -8.15 -7.61 4.05
N THR A 206 -6.92 -7.81 4.53
CA THR A 206 -6.63 -7.66 5.97
C THR A 206 -6.56 -6.21 6.43
N MET A 207 -6.07 -5.30 5.58
CA MET A 207 -6.00 -3.89 5.94
C MET A 207 -7.38 -3.24 5.91
N GLY A 208 -7.58 -2.27 6.80
CA GLY A 208 -8.88 -1.70 7.13
C GLY A 208 -9.17 -0.38 6.42
N LEU A 209 -9.64 0.59 7.21
CA LEU A 209 -9.77 2.00 6.80
C LEU A 209 -8.39 2.59 6.48
N THR A 210 -7.37 2.14 7.22
CA THR A 210 -5.98 2.53 7.08
C THR A 210 -5.10 1.28 6.94
N PRO A 211 -3.83 1.43 6.52
CA PRO A 211 -2.87 0.32 6.46
C PRO A 211 -2.43 -0.26 7.81
N LEU A 212 -3.06 0.12 8.94
CA LEU A 212 -2.68 -0.32 10.28
C LEU A 212 -3.22 -1.70 10.64
N ALA A 213 -4.47 -2.00 10.27
CA ALA A 213 -5.14 -3.26 10.61
C ALA A 213 -4.55 -4.47 9.86
N GLY A 214 -4.74 -5.66 10.43
CA GLY A 214 -4.38 -6.94 9.84
C GLY A 214 -3.12 -7.54 10.45
N LEU A 215 -2.12 -7.76 9.60
CA LEU A 215 -0.90 -8.49 9.97
C LEU A 215 0.01 -7.71 10.92
N VAL A 216 0.85 -8.44 11.65
CA VAL A 216 2.07 -7.88 12.24
C VAL A 216 2.97 -7.42 11.09
N MET A 217 3.52 -6.21 11.20
CA MET A 217 4.36 -5.60 10.15
C MET A 217 5.67 -5.09 10.75
N GLY A 218 6.54 -4.49 9.94
CA GLY A 218 7.86 -4.00 10.39
C GLY A 218 7.76 -3.06 11.58
N THR A 219 6.91 -2.04 11.47
CA THR A 219 6.75 -0.97 12.47
C THR A 219 5.33 -0.76 12.98
N ARG A 220 4.37 -1.49 12.41
CA ARG A 220 2.94 -1.38 12.70
C ARG A 220 2.44 -2.55 13.52
N CYS A 221 1.52 -2.31 14.46
CA CYS A 221 1.01 -3.34 15.35
C CYS A 221 0.19 -4.42 14.64
N GLY A 222 -0.55 -4.08 13.58
CA GLY A 222 -1.58 -4.96 13.05
C GLY A 222 -2.82 -4.97 13.94
N ASP A 223 -3.52 -6.09 13.98
CA ASP A 223 -4.69 -6.27 14.83
C ASP A 223 -4.35 -6.29 16.33
N ILE A 224 -5.05 -5.44 17.07
CA ILE A 224 -5.06 -5.40 18.53
C ILE A 224 -6.49 -5.09 19.01
N ASP A 225 -6.78 -5.45 20.26
CA ASP A 225 -8.06 -5.14 20.89
C ASP A 225 -8.26 -3.61 21.00
N PRO A 226 -9.36 -3.03 20.49
CA PRO A 226 -9.68 -1.62 20.69
C PRO A 226 -9.69 -1.18 22.16
N ALA A 227 -10.12 -2.04 23.10
CA ALA A 227 -10.11 -1.71 24.52
C ALA A 227 -8.68 -1.63 25.09
N ALA A 228 -7.75 -2.45 24.58
CA ALA A 228 -6.33 -2.35 24.93
C ALA A 228 -5.72 -1.01 24.46
N VAL A 229 -6.14 -0.49 23.30
CA VAL A 229 -5.74 0.86 22.85
C VAL A 229 -6.20 1.93 23.83
N LEU A 230 -7.48 1.91 24.21
CA LEU A 230 -8.04 2.88 25.16
C LEU A 230 -7.38 2.76 26.54
N PHE A 231 -7.05 1.54 26.97
CA PHE A 231 -6.31 1.30 28.20
C PHE A 231 -4.92 1.93 28.16
N MET A 232 -4.12 1.65 27.12
CA MET A 232 -2.78 2.26 26.97
C MET A 232 -2.85 3.79 26.95
N MET A 233 -3.82 4.36 26.23
CA MET A 233 -4.02 5.81 26.19
C MET A 233 -4.28 6.39 27.58
N LYS A 234 -5.08 5.70 28.39
CA LYS A 234 -5.45 6.16 29.72
C LYS A 234 -4.28 6.06 30.69
N GLU A 235 -3.58 4.93 30.72
CA GLU A 235 -2.49 4.66 31.68
C GLU A 235 -1.25 5.51 31.38
N GLU A 236 -0.92 5.70 30.10
CA GLU A 236 0.26 6.47 29.68
C GLU A 236 -0.09 7.93 29.30
N HIS A 237 -1.34 8.34 29.55
CA HIS A 237 -1.87 9.67 29.21
C HIS A 237 -1.62 10.11 27.76
N LEU A 238 -1.65 9.16 26.82
CA LEU A 238 -1.33 9.41 25.41
C LEU A 238 -2.44 10.20 24.73
N THR A 239 -2.03 11.17 23.93
CA THR A 239 -2.90 11.81 22.94
C THR A 239 -3.22 10.86 21.78
N ILE A 240 -4.19 11.25 20.95
CA ILE A 240 -4.53 10.52 19.72
C ILE A 240 -3.32 10.42 18.78
N ASP A 241 -2.57 11.50 18.61
CA ASP A 241 -1.42 11.56 17.69
C ASP A 241 -0.22 10.73 18.20
N GLU A 242 0.01 10.73 19.52
CA GLU A 242 1.03 9.87 20.14
C GLU A 242 0.66 8.40 20.03
N THR A 243 -0.63 8.08 20.18
CA THR A 243 -1.15 6.72 20.01
C THR A 243 -1.05 6.26 18.56
N ASP A 244 -1.44 7.10 17.59
CA ASP A 244 -1.27 6.79 16.17
C ASP A 244 0.21 6.54 15.83
N THR A 245 1.11 7.37 16.36
CA THR A 245 2.55 7.21 16.22
C THR A 245 3.05 5.91 16.87
N LEU A 246 2.60 5.59 18.08
CA LEU A 246 2.94 4.35 18.77
C LEU A 246 2.56 3.13 17.93
N LEU A 247 1.31 3.09 17.47
CA LEU A 247 0.77 1.96 16.72
C LEU A 247 1.36 1.83 15.30
N ASN A 248 1.71 2.94 14.64
CA ASN A 248 2.25 2.92 13.28
C ASN A 248 3.78 2.88 13.18
N LYS A 249 4.50 3.41 14.19
CA LYS A 249 5.94 3.71 14.10
C LYS A 249 6.77 3.14 15.23
N LYS A 250 6.16 2.65 16.30
CA LYS A 250 6.88 2.10 17.47
C LYS A 250 6.36 0.71 17.88
N SER A 251 5.64 0.03 16.99
CA SER A 251 5.03 -1.29 17.22
C SER A 251 5.58 -2.33 16.24
N GLY A 252 4.96 -3.51 16.19
CA GLY A 252 5.29 -4.55 15.20
C GLY A 252 6.61 -5.25 15.48
N LEU A 253 7.23 -5.77 14.43
CA LEU A 253 8.47 -6.55 14.51
C LEU A 253 9.59 -5.80 15.22
N GLN A 254 9.77 -4.50 14.96
CA GLN A 254 10.82 -3.72 15.63
C GLN A 254 10.65 -3.66 17.15
N ALA A 255 9.40 -3.60 17.64
CA ALA A 255 9.14 -3.41 19.06
C ALA A 255 9.38 -4.71 19.81
N VAL A 256 9.00 -5.82 19.20
CA VAL A 256 9.20 -7.16 19.77
C VAL A 256 10.68 -7.57 19.68
N SER A 257 11.32 -7.42 18.52
CA SER A 257 12.71 -7.86 18.30
C SER A 257 13.79 -6.88 18.79
N GLY A 258 13.47 -5.59 18.88
CA GLY A 258 14.45 -4.52 19.07
C GLY A 258 15.28 -4.17 17.83
N VAL A 259 14.97 -4.72 16.65
CA VAL A 259 15.63 -4.36 15.37
C VAL A 259 14.98 -3.11 14.79
N ALA A 260 15.77 -2.05 14.59
CA ALA A 260 15.28 -0.77 14.07
C ALA A 260 14.56 -0.94 12.72
N GLY A 261 13.35 -0.39 12.61
CA GLY A 261 12.55 -0.46 11.38
C GLY A 261 11.93 -1.83 11.07
N GLY A 262 12.25 -2.86 11.85
CA GLY A 262 11.68 -4.20 11.76
C GLY A 262 12.08 -4.93 10.48
N ASP A 263 13.35 -4.78 10.05
CA ASP A 263 13.86 -5.48 8.86
C ASP A 263 13.95 -6.99 9.12
N CYS A 264 13.15 -7.77 8.39
CA CYS A 264 13.11 -9.22 8.58
C CYS A 264 14.44 -9.92 8.32
N ARG A 265 15.35 -9.36 7.50
CA ARG A 265 16.65 -10.00 7.24
C ARG A 265 17.52 -9.99 8.49
N ASP A 266 17.56 -8.85 9.18
CA ASP A 266 18.30 -8.68 10.42
C ASP A 266 17.67 -9.48 11.56
N ILE A 267 16.33 -9.53 11.61
CA ILE A 267 15.59 -10.35 12.59
C ILE A 267 15.87 -11.84 12.38
N CYS A 268 15.78 -12.36 11.15
CA CYS A 268 16.10 -13.76 10.86
C CYS A 268 17.55 -14.10 11.24
N SER A 269 18.51 -13.26 10.84
CA SER A 269 19.92 -13.46 11.17
C SER A 269 20.17 -13.55 12.68
N ARG A 270 19.51 -12.70 13.48
CA ARG A 270 19.60 -12.72 14.95
C ARG A 270 18.87 -13.92 15.57
N ALA A 271 17.72 -14.30 15.03
CA ALA A 271 16.98 -15.48 15.47
C ALA A 271 17.80 -16.76 15.21
N ASP A 272 18.43 -16.90 14.03
CA ASP A 272 19.32 -18.01 13.71
C ASP A 272 20.55 -18.06 14.64
N ALA A 273 20.93 -16.93 15.24
CA ALA A 273 21.96 -16.82 16.26
C ALA A 273 21.46 -17.03 17.71
N GLY A 274 20.18 -17.40 17.90
CA GLY A 274 19.57 -17.71 19.20
C GLY A 274 18.98 -16.51 19.96
N ASP A 275 18.69 -15.40 19.27
CA ASP A 275 18.02 -14.25 19.89
C ASP A 275 16.52 -14.52 20.09
N ALA A 276 16.14 -14.87 21.32
CA ALA A 276 14.77 -15.21 21.70
C ALA A 276 13.73 -14.13 21.38
N ARG A 277 14.11 -12.84 21.37
CA ARG A 277 13.17 -11.76 21.01
C ARG A 277 12.92 -11.71 19.50
N CYS A 278 13.93 -12.01 18.71
CA CYS A 278 13.80 -12.11 17.25
C CYS A 278 13.02 -13.36 16.85
N GLU A 279 13.26 -14.49 17.50
CA GLU A 279 12.47 -15.72 17.33
C GLU A 279 10.98 -15.46 17.62
N LEU A 280 10.67 -14.86 18.78
CA LEU A 280 9.30 -14.49 19.14
C LEU A 280 8.65 -13.55 18.11
N ALA A 281 9.38 -12.55 17.62
CA ALA A 281 8.85 -11.62 16.63
C ALA A 281 8.45 -12.34 15.33
N LEU A 282 9.28 -13.28 14.86
CA LEU A 282 8.99 -14.09 13.68
C LEU A 282 7.81 -15.04 13.92
N GLU A 283 7.75 -15.67 15.10
CA GLU A 283 6.64 -16.55 15.47
C GLU A 283 5.31 -15.79 15.52
N MET A 284 5.28 -14.61 16.14
CA MET A 284 4.08 -13.75 16.17
C MET A 284 3.62 -13.35 14.76
N MET A 285 4.55 -13.02 13.87
CA MET A 285 4.24 -12.72 12.47
C MET A 285 3.69 -13.93 11.73
N ALA A 286 4.36 -15.09 11.83
CA ALA A 286 3.95 -16.32 11.18
C ALA A 286 2.57 -16.79 11.68
N TYR A 287 2.34 -16.75 12.99
CA TYR A 287 1.06 -17.10 13.61
C TYR A 287 -0.07 -16.21 13.11
N ARG A 288 0.11 -14.88 13.12
CA ARG A 288 -0.91 -13.94 12.62
C ARG A 288 -1.20 -14.15 11.13
N THR A 289 -0.17 -14.38 10.31
CA THR A 289 -0.34 -14.68 8.89
C THR A 289 -1.09 -16.00 8.69
N ALA A 290 -0.76 -17.05 9.43
CA ALA A 290 -1.42 -18.35 9.34
C ALA A 290 -2.92 -18.27 9.69
N LEU A 291 -3.29 -17.50 10.72
CA LEU A 291 -4.69 -17.24 11.07
C LEU A 291 -5.48 -16.63 9.90
N TYR A 292 -4.90 -15.61 9.25
CA TYR A 292 -5.54 -14.96 8.11
C TYR A 292 -5.59 -15.86 6.86
N ILE A 293 -4.55 -16.66 6.61
CA ILE A 293 -4.57 -17.65 5.52
C ILE A 293 -5.72 -18.65 5.76
N GLY A 294 -5.86 -19.18 6.97
CA GLY A 294 -6.93 -20.13 7.31
C GLY A 294 -8.33 -19.53 7.14
N ALA A 295 -8.53 -18.30 7.64
CA ALA A 295 -9.78 -17.57 7.47
C ALA A 295 -10.10 -17.34 5.98
N TYR A 296 -9.12 -16.86 5.20
CA TYR A 296 -9.33 -16.51 3.80
C TYR A 296 -9.49 -17.73 2.91
N ASN A 297 -8.78 -18.82 3.19
CA ASN A 297 -8.99 -20.11 2.54
C ASN A 297 -10.43 -20.61 2.75
N THR A 298 -11.00 -20.39 3.94
CA THR A 298 -12.41 -20.71 4.24
C THR A 298 -13.36 -19.81 3.45
N ILE A 299 -13.14 -18.50 3.43
CA ILE A 299 -13.99 -17.51 2.72
C ILE A 299 -14.07 -17.82 1.21
N VAL A 300 -12.94 -18.19 0.59
CA VAL A 300 -12.92 -18.50 -0.85
C VAL A 300 -13.45 -19.90 -1.17
N GLY A 301 -13.69 -20.75 -0.16
CA GLY A 301 -14.21 -22.11 -0.31
C GLY A 301 -13.14 -23.14 -0.70
N GLY A 302 -11.89 -22.93 -0.26
CA GLY A 302 -10.71 -23.66 -0.70
C GLY A 302 -9.99 -22.92 -1.81
N ALA A 303 -8.79 -22.44 -1.52
CA ALA A 303 -7.94 -21.73 -2.49
C ALA A 303 -7.24 -22.73 -3.42
N ASP A 304 -7.17 -22.38 -4.70
CA ASP A 304 -6.34 -23.05 -5.70
C ASP A 304 -4.84 -22.93 -5.35
N ALA A 305 -4.45 -21.78 -4.80
CA ALA A 305 -3.09 -21.51 -4.35
C ALA A 305 -3.04 -20.41 -3.27
N ILE A 306 -2.02 -20.50 -2.42
CA ILE A 306 -1.56 -19.40 -1.57
C ILE A 306 -0.37 -18.75 -2.29
N VAL A 307 -0.47 -17.46 -2.57
CA VAL A 307 0.51 -16.73 -3.39
C VAL A 307 1.32 -15.80 -2.50
N MET A 308 2.61 -16.08 -2.33
CA MET A 308 3.53 -15.24 -1.55
C MET A 308 4.19 -14.18 -2.45
N THR A 309 4.21 -12.92 -2.00
CA THR A 309 4.87 -11.78 -2.65
C THR A 309 5.27 -10.75 -1.59
N GLY A 310 5.91 -9.64 -1.97
CA GLY A 310 6.35 -8.59 -1.02
C GLY A 310 7.72 -8.06 -1.33
#